data_AF-A0A2S4N4A2-F1
#
_entry.id   AF-A0A2S4N4A2-F1
#
_cell.length_a   1.000
_cell.length_b   1.000
_cell.length_c   1.000
_cell.angle_alpha   90.00
_cell.angle_beta   90.00
_cell.angle_gamma   90.00
#
_symmetry.space_group_name_H-M   'P 1'
#
loop_
_entity.id
_entity.type
_entity.pdbx_description
1 polymer ?
#
loop_
_entity_poly.entity_id
_entity_poly.type
_entity_poly.pdbx_seq_one_letter_code
_entity_poly.pdbx_strand_id
1 'polypeptide(L)'
;MAIWMQIIGKRNLKSIEYEREYFSQILKDINSSFFSINQDENVWKLNEREGMEFFEYRFSEETTLDSIRITFNNSEFIDFSGSFEYFSTYYKFVDYENRKSTEEWRKIFKTIAKAYGITELYYFSEDFFPLEYIYDNESKAVELFNLLENGKESKELYNLNYDEYFVEQIIQ
;
A
#
# COMPACT_ATOMS: atom_id res chain seq x y z
N MET A 1 6.64 -18.81 7.35
CA MET A 1 5.61 -17.76 7.51
C MET A 1 5.62 -16.94 6.24
N ALA A 2 4.46 -16.57 5.72
CA ALA A 2 4.37 -15.63 4.60
C ALA A 2 4.69 -14.23 5.15
N ILE A 3 5.62 -13.52 4.52
CA ILE A 3 5.93 -12.13 4.85
C ILE A 3 5.20 -11.27 3.84
N TRP A 4 4.25 -10.46 4.32
CA TRP A 4 3.46 -9.59 3.46
C TRP A 4 4.23 -8.28 3.25
N MET A 5 4.30 -7.84 2.00
CA MET A 5 4.80 -6.52 1.68
C MET A 5 3.71 -5.49 1.97
N GLN A 6 3.96 -4.65 2.95
CA GLN A 6 3.12 -3.52 3.29
C GLN A 6 3.62 -2.26 2.59
N ILE A 7 2.70 -1.48 2.01
CA ILE A 7 3.04 -0.29 1.24
C ILE A 7 2.23 0.89 1.79
N ILE A 8 2.91 1.94 2.21
CA ILE A 8 2.30 3.07 2.91
C ILE A 8 2.65 4.37 2.20
N GLY A 9 1.66 5.21 1.96
CA GLY A 9 1.84 6.59 1.49
C GLY A 9 1.43 7.58 2.57
N LYS A 10 2.21 8.66 2.74
CA LYS A 10 1.84 9.77 3.61
C LYS A 10 0.74 10.61 2.96
N ARG A 11 -0.32 10.91 3.70
CA ARG A 11 -1.46 11.71 3.23
C ARG A 11 -1.02 13.15 3.00
N ASN A 12 -1.63 13.77 1.99
CA ASN A 12 -1.39 15.17 1.64
C ASN A 12 -2.65 16.04 1.85
N LEU A 13 -3.80 15.42 2.13
CA LEU A 13 -5.09 16.10 2.26
C LEU A 13 -5.59 16.06 3.71
N LYS A 14 -6.43 17.05 4.06
CA LYS A 14 -6.83 17.33 5.45
C LYS A 14 -8.16 16.69 5.87
N SER A 15 -8.91 16.05 4.96
CA SER A 15 -10.23 15.45 5.26
C SER A 15 -10.39 14.11 4.55
N ILE A 16 -10.79 13.10 5.33
CA ILE A 16 -11.03 11.74 4.86
C ILE A 16 -12.17 11.69 3.84
N GLU A 17 -13.21 12.50 4.01
CA GLU A 17 -14.37 12.58 3.11
C GLU A 17 -13.95 13.07 1.72
N TYR A 18 -13.18 14.15 1.66
CA TYR A 18 -12.69 14.70 0.40
C TYR A 18 -11.73 13.73 -0.30
N GLU A 19 -10.89 13.05 0.48
CA GLU A 19 -9.99 12.02 -0.05
C GLU A 19 -10.74 10.84 -0.63
N ARG A 20 -11.84 10.41 -0.02
CA ARG A 20 -12.70 9.33 -0.55
C ARG A 20 -13.24 9.69 -1.93
N GLU A 21 -13.79 10.90 -2.08
CA GLU A 21 -14.31 11.36 -3.37
C GLU A 21 -13.20 11.47 -4.42
N TYR A 22 -12.04 12.00 -4.04
CA TYR A 22 -10.90 12.15 -4.93
C TYR A 22 -10.33 10.79 -5.38
N PHE A 23 -10.14 9.84 -4.46
CA PHE A 23 -9.73 8.49 -4.81
C PHE A 23 -10.75 7.80 -5.71
N SER A 24 -12.04 7.96 -5.46
CA SER A 24 -13.08 7.40 -6.33
C SER A 24 -12.96 7.92 -7.77
N GLN A 25 -12.53 9.18 -7.97
CA GLN A 25 -12.30 9.74 -9.29
C GLN A 25 -11.05 9.15 -9.95
N ILE A 26 -9.89 9.19 -9.28
CA ILE A 26 -8.64 8.71 -9.90
C ILE A 26 -8.68 7.20 -10.19
N LEU A 27 -9.33 6.41 -9.33
CA LEU A 27 -9.39 4.96 -9.48
C LEU A 27 -10.26 4.52 -10.66
N LYS A 28 -11.29 5.30 -11.02
CA LYS A 28 -12.08 5.07 -12.25
C LYS A 28 -11.21 5.17 -13.50
N ASP A 29 -10.31 6.15 -13.53
CA ASP A 29 -9.43 6.39 -14.68
C ASP A 29 -8.35 5.30 -14.77
N ILE A 30 -7.74 4.93 -13.64
CA ILE A 30 -6.69 3.92 -13.54
C ILE A 30 -7.18 2.54 -13.99
N ASN A 31 -8.44 2.22 -13.71
CA ASN A 31 -9.06 0.91 -13.98
C ASN A 31 -8.89 0.44 -15.44
N SER A 32 -8.86 1.39 -16.38
CA SER A 32 -8.78 1.12 -17.82
C SER A 32 -7.39 0.72 -18.33
N SER A 33 -6.34 0.91 -17.54
CA SER A 33 -4.95 0.96 -18.04
C SER A 33 -4.01 -0.14 -17.54
N PHE A 34 -4.28 -0.74 -16.38
CA PHE A 34 -3.32 -1.66 -15.72
C PHE A 34 -3.66 -3.14 -15.89
N PHE A 35 -4.95 -3.48 -15.92
CA PHE A 35 -5.37 -4.87 -15.99
C PHE A 35 -5.77 -5.13 -17.44
N SER A 36 -4.89 -5.76 -18.23
CA SER A 36 -5.23 -6.28 -19.58
C SER A 36 -6.24 -7.45 -19.53
N ILE A 37 -7.00 -7.54 -18.44
CA ILE A 37 -8.00 -8.56 -18.18
C ILE A 37 -9.32 -7.96 -18.66
N ASN A 38 -9.84 -8.48 -19.77
CA ASN A 38 -11.17 -8.17 -20.28
C ASN A 38 -12.23 -8.58 -19.26
N GLN A 39 -12.52 -7.74 -18.28
CA GLN A 39 -13.67 -7.90 -17.39
C GLN A 39 -14.29 -6.52 -17.16
N ASP A 40 -15.32 -6.23 -17.95
CA ASP A 40 -16.16 -5.03 -17.86
C ASP A 40 -16.86 -4.87 -16.47
N GLU A 41 -16.70 -5.84 -15.56
CA GLU A 41 -17.37 -5.90 -14.26
C GLU A 41 -16.47 -5.58 -13.05
N ASN A 42 -15.15 -5.60 -13.21
CA ASN A 42 -14.23 -5.29 -12.12
C ASN A 42 -14.01 -3.79 -12.03
N VAL A 43 -14.73 -3.16 -11.10
CA VAL A 43 -14.60 -1.75 -10.74
C VAL A 43 -14.16 -1.64 -9.30
N TRP A 44 -13.34 -0.64 -8.98
CA TRP A 44 -13.03 -0.28 -7.60
C TRP A 44 -14.31 -0.03 -6.81
N LYS A 45 -14.50 -0.78 -5.72
CA LYS A 45 -15.67 -0.65 -4.82
C LYS A 45 -15.20 -0.16 -3.47
N LEU A 46 -15.89 0.84 -2.92
CA LEU A 46 -15.71 1.22 -1.51
C LEU A 46 -16.42 0.17 -0.66
N ASN A 47 -15.68 -0.44 0.27
CA ASN A 47 -16.17 -1.45 1.19
C ASN A 47 -15.80 -1.08 2.63
N GLU A 48 -16.52 -1.69 3.57
CA GLU A 48 -16.23 -1.60 4.99
C GLU A 48 -16.23 -3.01 5.59
N ARG A 49 -15.21 -3.36 6.37
CA ARG A 49 -15.13 -4.61 7.13
C ARG A 49 -14.46 -4.35 8.46
N GLU A 50 -15.04 -4.83 9.55
CA GLU A 50 -14.43 -4.71 10.90
C GLU A 50 -14.09 -3.26 11.29
N GLY A 51 -14.91 -2.29 10.86
CA GLY A 51 -14.67 -0.86 11.10
C GLY A 51 -13.57 -0.25 10.23
N MET A 52 -13.07 -1.00 9.25
CA MET A 52 -12.06 -0.55 8.28
C MET A 52 -12.70 -0.23 6.93
N GLU A 53 -12.55 1.01 6.47
CA GLU A 53 -12.97 1.46 5.14
C GLU A 53 -11.82 1.34 4.12
N PHE A 54 -12.10 0.73 2.97
CA PHE A 54 -11.12 0.56 1.90
C PHE A 54 -11.75 0.53 0.50
N PHE A 55 -11.02 1.04 -0.50
CA PHE A 55 -11.32 0.74 -1.91
C PHE A 55 -10.74 -0.63 -2.26
N GLU A 56 -11.54 -1.49 -2.87
CA GLU A 56 -11.13 -2.83 -3.28
C GLU A 56 -11.29 -3.00 -4.79
N TYR A 57 -10.24 -3.48 -5.45
CA TYR A 57 -10.28 -4.01 -6.80
C TYR A 57 -10.13 -5.52 -6.73
N ARG A 58 -11.16 -6.28 -7.13
CA ARG A 58 -11.10 -7.74 -7.16
C ARG A 58 -10.72 -8.22 -8.55
N PHE A 59 -9.81 -9.19 -8.61
CA PHE A 59 -9.45 -9.87 -9.87
C PHE A 59 -10.42 -11.00 -10.22
N SER A 60 -11.11 -11.53 -9.20
CA SER A 60 -12.12 -12.57 -9.32
C SER A 60 -13.24 -12.34 -8.31
N GLU A 61 -14.48 -12.64 -8.68
CA GLU A 61 -15.61 -12.64 -7.74
C GLU A 61 -15.53 -13.81 -6.75
N GLU A 62 -14.79 -14.87 -7.08
CA GLU A 62 -14.78 -16.13 -6.35
C GLU A 62 -13.92 -16.10 -5.07
N THR A 63 -12.91 -15.23 -5.01
CA THR A 63 -12.01 -15.16 -3.86
C THR A 63 -11.76 -13.71 -3.39
N THR A 64 -11.74 -13.52 -2.08
CA THR A 64 -11.39 -12.21 -1.47
C THR A 64 -9.88 -12.05 -1.28
N LEU A 65 -9.12 -13.11 -1.54
CA LEU A 65 -7.67 -13.13 -1.46
C LEU A 65 -7.04 -12.51 -2.71
N ASP A 66 -7.75 -12.56 -3.85
CA ASP A 66 -7.29 -11.98 -5.10
C ASP A 66 -7.85 -10.57 -5.31
N SER A 67 -7.37 -9.64 -4.48
CA SER A 67 -7.76 -8.23 -4.57
C SER A 67 -6.63 -7.27 -4.24
N ILE A 68 -6.73 -6.04 -4.75
CA ILE A 68 -5.97 -4.88 -4.30
C ILE A 68 -6.86 -4.07 -3.37
N ARG A 69 -6.30 -3.57 -2.27
CA ARG A 69 -6.99 -2.65 -1.37
C ARG A 69 -6.21 -1.37 -1.12
N ILE A 70 -6.95 -0.29 -0.91
CA ILE A 70 -6.45 1.01 -0.48
C ILE A 70 -7.25 1.40 0.75
N THR A 71 -6.60 1.51 1.90
CA THR A 71 -7.25 1.64 3.22
C THR A 71 -7.00 3.02 3.81
N PHE A 72 -8.03 3.64 4.40
CA PHE A 72 -8.04 5.06 4.83
C PHE A 72 -8.17 5.28 6.33
N ASN A 73 -8.02 4.24 7.14
CA ASN A 73 -8.37 4.29 8.57
C ASN A 73 -7.35 5.03 9.45
N ASN A 74 -6.21 5.46 8.89
CA ASN A 74 -5.24 6.27 9.60
C ASN A 74 -5.29 7.73 9.11
N SER A 75 -5.30 8.69 10.03
CA SER A 75 -5.42 10.12 9.71
C SER A 75 -4.21 10.73 8.99
N GLU A 76 -3.05 10.07 9.03
CA GLU A 76 -1.79 10.51 8.43
C GLU A 76 -1.32 9.64 7.26
N PHE A 77 -1.79 8.40 7.16
CA PHE A 77 -1.30 7.41 6.21
C PHE A 77 -2.41 6.75 5.38
N ILE A 78 -2.06 6.37 4.15
CA ILE A 78 -2.85 5.50 3.29
C ILE A 78 -2.08 4.20 3.12
N ASP A 79 -2.75 3.08 3.39
CA ASP A 79 -2.18 1.75 3.22
C ASP A 79 -2.63 1.15 1.89
N PHE A 80 -1.68 0.54 1.19
CA PHE A 80 -1.87 -0.16 -0.06
C PHE A 80 -1.51 -1.63 0.15
N SER A 81 -2.46 -2.52 -0.10
CA SER A 81 -2.26 -3.96 -0.02
C SER A 81 -2.64 -4.64 -1.34
N GLY A 82 -1.87 -5.66 -1.72
CA GLY A 82 -2.12 -6.46 -2.90
C GLY A 82 -2.65 -7.85 -2.57
N SER A 83 -2.90 -8.62 -3.61
CA SER A 83 -3.49 -9.96 -3.50
C SER A 83 -2.59 -10.91 -2.72
N PHE A 84 -3.16 -11.66 -1.79
CA PHE A 84 -2.41 -12.59 -0.93
C PHE A 84 -1.63 -13.61 -1.77
N GLU A 85 -2.19 -14.09 -2.88
CA GLU A 85 -1.52 -15.07 -3.74
C GLU A 85 -0.21 -14.52 -4.35
N TYR A 86 -0.13 -13.19 -4.55
CA TYR A 86 1.04 -12.52 -5.11
C TYR A 86 1.94 -11.84 -4.07
N PHE A 87 1.44 -11.63 -2.84
CA PHE A 87 2.12 -10.91 -1.76
C PHE A 87 2.55 -11.80 -0.59
N SER A 88 2.15 -13.08 -0.58
CA SER A 88 2.45 -14.03 0.52
C SER A 88 3.75 -14.82 0.35
N THR A 89 4.36 -14.80 -0.84
CA THR A 89 5.72 -15.33 -1.02
C THR A 89 6.71 -14.48 -0.24
N TYR A 90 7.74 -15.08 0.37
CA TYR A 90 8.68 -14.40 1.28
C TYR A 90 9.29 -13.15 0.61
N TYR A 91 8.73 -11.97 0.87
CA TYR A 91 9.13 -10.74 0.21
C TYR A 91 10.39 -10.21 0.88
N LYS A 92 11.55 -10.61 0.36
CA LYS A 92 12.76 -9.79 0.47
C LYS A 92 12.84 -8.93 -0.79
N PHE A 93 13.13 -7.63 -0.66
CA PHE A 93 13.34 -6.78 -1.85
C PHE A 93 14.45 -7.30 -2.80
N VAL A 94 15.28 -8.22 -2.29
CA VAL A 94 16.36 -8.91 -3.01
C VAL A 94 15.95 -10.26 -3.62
N ASP A 95 14.69 -10.68 -3.52
CA ASP A 95 14.22 -11.92 -4.14
C ASP A 95 14.13 -11.77 -5.67
N TYR A 96 15.10 -12.37 -6.36
CA TYR A 96 15.20 -12.34 -7.80
C TYR A 96 14.11 -13.16 -8.51
N GLU A 97 13.53 -14.17 -7.86
CA GLU A 97 12.51 -15.03 -8.47
C GLU A 97 11.19 -14.28 -8.67
N ASN A 98 10.83 -13.44 -7.69
CA ASN A 98 9.57 -12.69 -7.70
C ASN A 98 9.70 -11.25 -8.23
N ARG A 99 10.93 -10.79 -8.54
CA ARG A 99 11.25 -9.41 -8.93
C ARG A 99 10.31 -8.83 -9.99
N LYS A 100 9.95 -9.60 -11.02
CA LYS A 100 9.07 -9.09 -12.11
C LYS A 100 7.68 -8.74 -11.58
N SER A 101 7.07 -9.64 -10.81
CA SER A 101 5.75 -9.44 -10.19
C SER A 101 5.80 -8.24 -9.25
N THR A 102 6.83 -8.16 -8.40
CA THR A 102 7.06 -7.03 -7.49
C THR A 102 7.11 -5.69 -8.22
N GLU A 103 7.84 -5.60 -9.33
CA GLU A 103 7.94 -4.38 -10.14
C GLU A 103 6.61 -4.01 -10.81
N GLU A 104 5.79 -4.98 -11.22
CA GLU A 104 4.45 -4.73 -11.76
C GLU A 104 3.51 -4.15 -10.70
N TRP A 105 3.52 -4.73 -9.49
CA TRP A 105 2.76 -4.20 -8.35
C TRP A 105 3.22 -2.81 -7.93
N ARG A 106 4.54 -2.60 -7.83
CA ARG A 106 5.11 -1.28 -7.54
C ARG A 106 4.67 -0.24 -8.56
N LYS A 107 4.58 -0.58 -9.86
CA LYS A 107 4.07 0.34 -10.89
C LYS A 107 2.60 0.70 -10.68
N ILE A 108 1.76 -0.26 -10.29
CA ILE A 108 0.34 0.00 -10.00
C ILE A 108 0.23 1.01 -8.85
N PHE A 109 0.86 0.72 -7.71
CA PHE A 109 0.78 1.60 -6.55
C PHE A 109 1.45 2.95 -6.77
N LYS A 110 2.57 2.99 -7.51
CA LYS A 110 3.22 4.23 -7.93
C LYS A 110 2.29 5.10 -8.77
N THR A 111 1.50 4.49 -9.66
CA THR A 111 0.56 5.24 -10.50
C THR A 111 -0.58 5.81 -9.68
N ILE A 112 -1.13 5.01 -8.76
CA ILE A 112 -2.18 5.48 -7.83
C ILE A 112 -1.63 6.60 -6.94
N ALA A 113 -0.45 6.41 -6.35
CA ALA A 113 0.22 7.40 -5.52
C ALA A 113 0.48 8.71 -6.27
N LYS A 114 0.98 8.62 -7.50
CA LYS A 114 1.20 9.78 -8.37
C LYS A 114 -0.11 10.51 -8.69
N ALA A 115 -1.15 9.78 -9.07
CA ALA A 115 -2.45 10.37 -9.39
C ALA A 115 -3.08 11.08 -8.18
N TYR A 116 -2.84 10.55 -6.98
CA TYR A 116 -3.31 11.16 -5.74
C TYR A 116 -2.42 12.34 -5.26
N GLY A 117 -1.14 12.36 -5.63
CA GLY A 117 -0.17 13.36 -5.15
C GLY A 117 0.59 12.94 -3.88
N ILE A 118 0.72 11.64 -3.62
CA ILE A 118 1.70 11.08 -2.67
C ILE A 118 3.09 11.26 -3.28
N THR A 119 4.03 11.80 -2.50
CA THR A 119 5.41 12.04 -2.92
C THR A 119 6.34 10.87 -2.62
N GLU A 120 5.98 10.01 -1.67
CA GLU A 120 6.81 8.93 -1.19
C GLU A 120 5.96 7.70 -0.84
N LEU A 121 6.41 6.53 -1.29
CA LEU A 121 5.87 5.24 -0.87
C LEU A 121 6.90 4.50 -0.02
N TYR A 122 6.42 3.96 1.08
CA TYR A 122 7.22 3.27 2.09
C TYR A 122 6.86 1.80 2.06
N TYR A 123 7.84 0.94 1.83
CA TYR A 123 7.62 -0.49 1.68
C TYR A 123 8.25 -1.22 2.88
N PHE A 124 7.46 -1.99 3.61
CA PHE A 124 7.88 -2.73 4.81
C PHE A 124 7.54 -4.21 4.71
N SER A 125 8.31 -5.04 5.41
CA SER A 125 7.94 -6.42 5.74
C SER A 125 7.06 -6.43 7.00
N GLU A 126 5.86 -7.03 6.94
CA GLU A 126 4.91 -7.09 8.06
C GLU A 126 5.50 -7.70 9.36
N ASP A 127 6.43 -8.64 9.24
CA ASP A 127 7.13 -9.25 10.39
C ASP A 127 7.84 -8.23 11.30
N PHE A 128 8.12 -7.02 10.78
CA PHE A 128 8.84 -5.98 11.52
C PHE A 128 7.98 -4.75 11.85
N PHE A 129 6.92 -4.51 11.09
CA PHE A 129 5.99 -3.42 11.35
C PHE A 129 4.55 -3.89 11.16
N PRO A 130 3.92 -4.46 12.21
CA PRO A 130 2.56 -4.95 12.14
C PRO A 130 1.56 -3.87 11.74
N LEU A 131 0.56 -4.24 10.95
CA LEU A 131 -0.56 -3.38 10.53
C LEU A 131 -1.23 -2.67 11.72
N GLU A 132 -1.30 -3.34 12.88
CA GLU A 132 -1.86 -2.79 14.13
C GLU A 132 -1.15 -1.49 14.57
N TYR A 133 0.14 -1.33 14.27
CA TYR A 133 0.88 -0.10 14.63
C TYR A 133 0.48 1.10 13.79
N ILE A 134 -0.15 0.86 12.64
CA ILE A 134 -0.66 1.90 11.75
C ILE A 134 -2.12 2.20 12.07
N TYR A 135 -2.92 1.17 12.35
CA TYR A 135 -4.36 1.36 12.55
C TYR A 135 -4.76 1.68 13.99
N ASP A 136 -4.15 1.05 14.99
CA ASP A 136 -4.60 1.16 16.39
C ASP A 136 -3.76 2.12 17.25
N ASN A 137 -2.60 2.54 16.75
CA ASN A 137 -1.62 3.25 17.57
C ASN A 137 -0.92 4.36 16.77
N GLU A 138 -1.69 5.32 16.26
CA GLU A 138 -1.24 6.43 15.39
C GLU A 138 0.15 6.95 15.80
N SER A 139 0.37 7.17 17.10
CA SER A 139 1.65 7.62 17.68
C SER A 139 2.89 6.81 17.27
N LYS A 140 2.81 5.48 17.16
CA LYS A 140 3.93 4.61 16.79
C LYS A 140 4.24 4.66 15.30
N ALA A 141 3.21 4.76 14.46
CA ALA A 141 3.40 5.02 13.04
C ALA A 141 4.06 6.38 12.83
N VAL A 142 3.51 7.45 13.41
CA VAL A 142 4.10 8.80 13.31
C VAL A 142 5.57 8.79 13.75
N GLU A 143 5.87 8.13 14.88
CA GLU A 143 7.24 7.99 15.38
C GLU A 143 8.16 7.28 14.38
N LEU A 144 7.73 6.14 13.80
CA LEU A 144 8.50 5.43 12.78
C LEU A 144 8.79 6.33 11.57
N PHE A 145 7.76 6.99 11.01
CA PHE A 145 7.93 7.84 9.83
C PHE A 145 8.83 9.05 10.14
N ASN A 146 8.73 9.65 11.33
CA ASN A 146 9.65 10.70 11.76
C ASN A 146 11.10 10.20 11.85
N LEU A 147 11.33 8.96 12.31
CA LEU A 147 12.67 8.38 12.36
C LEU A 147 13.24 8.14 10.96
N LEU A 148 12.39 7.69 10.02
CA LEU A 148 12.74 7.48 8.62
C LEU A 148 13.09 8.80 7.90
N GLU A 149 12.29 9.84 8.07
CA GLU A 149 12.52 11.17 7.49
C GLU A 149 13.82 11.82 8.00
N ASN A 150 14.21 11.55 9.25
CA ASN A 150 15.42 12.10 9.85
C ASN A 150 16.70 11.31 9.49
N GLY A 151 16.62 10.32 8.60
CA GLY A 151 17.78 9.61 8.06
C GLY A 151 18.58 8.85 9.11
N LYS A 152 17.95 8.43 10.21
CA LYS A 152 18.64 7.69 11.27
C LYS A 152 19.03 6.30 10.77
N GLU A 153 20.26 5.88 11.11
CA GLU A 153 20.79 4.57 10.72
C GLU A 153 19.86 3.44 11.19
N SER A 154 19.72 2.41 10.34
CA SER A 154 18.74 1.31 10.48
C SER A 154 18.75 0.56 11.83
N LYS A 155 19.82 0.73 12.63
CA LYS A 155 19.95 0.20 13.99
C LYS A 155 19.01 0.86 15.01
N GLU A 156 18.52 2.09 14.77
CA GLU A 156 17.51 2.73 15.61
C GLU A 156 16.07 2.40 15.17
N LEU A 157 15.89 1.84 13.97
CA LEU A 157 14.61 1.47 13.38
C LEU A 157 14.32 -0.01 13.66
N TYR A 158 14.14 -0.39 14.92
CA TYR A 158 13.71 -1.74 15.33
C TYR A 158 14.60 -2.91 14.80
N ASN A 159 15.87 -2.66 14.46
CA ASN A 159 16.79 -3.59 13.79
C ASN A 159 16.44 -3.97 12.34
N LEU A 160 15.72 -3.10 11.61
CA LEU A 160 15.47 -3.29 10.19
C LEU A 160 16.78 -3.31 9.40
N ASN A 161 16.96 -4.32 8.55
CA ASN A 161 17.98 -4.36 7.51
C ASN A 161 17.51 -3.60 6.26
N TYR A 162 18.45 -3.19 5.40
CA TYR A 162 18.14 -2.45 4.18
C TYR A 162 17.28 -3.25 3.17
N ASP A 163 17.26 -4.58 3.29
CA ASP A 163 16.45 -5.48 2.47
C ASP A 163 15.05 -5.75 3.07
N GLU A 164 14.72 -5.08 4.18
CA GLU A 164 13.46 -5.21 4.92
C GLU A 164 12.61 -3.93 4.86
N TYR A 165 13.19 -2.81 4.39
CA TYR A 165 12.49 -1.56 4.14
C TYR A 165 13.05 -0.80 2.93
N PHE A 166 12.17 -0.14 2.17
CA PHE A 166 12.54 0.67 1.02
C PHE A 166 11.65 1.92 0.90
N VAL A 167 12.25 3.09 0.63
CA VAL A 167 11.53 4.32 0.24
C VAL A 167 11.55 4.46 -1.27
N GLU A 168 10.40 4.63 -1.90
CA GLU A 168 10.30 5.04 -3.29
C GLU A 168 9.85 6.49 -3.42
N GLN A 169 10.69 7.31 -4.05
CA GLN A 169 10.34 8.68 -4.42
C GLN A 169 9.43 8.69 -5.65
N ILE A 170 8.32 9.40 -5.55
CA ILE A 170 7.31 9.53 -6.61
C ILE A 170 7.53 10.87 -7.33
N ILE A 171 8.12 10.78 -8.53
CA ILE A 171 8.32 11.95 -9.41
C ILE A 171 6.97 12.36 -9.99
N GLN A 172 6.50 13.54 -9.59
CA GLN A 172 5.27 14.18 -10.05
C GLN A 172 5.35 14.52 -11.55
#